data_AF-A0A7W1AAW2-F1
#
_entry.id   AF-A0A7W1AAW2-F1
#
_cell.length_a   1.000
_cell.length_b   1.000
_cell.length_c   1.000
_cell.angle_alpha   90.00
_cell.angle_beta   90.00
_cell.angle_gamma   90.00
#
_symmetry.space_group_name_H-M   'P 1'
#
loop_
_entity.id
_entity.type
_entity.pdbx_description
1 polymer ?
#
loop_
_entity_poly.entity_id
_entity_poly.type
_entity_poly.pdbx_seq_one_letter_code
_entity_poly.pdbx_strand_id
1 'polypeptide(L)'
;MPRPPRQHVKDGVWHVTQRATDTEVFFVSPFDYFSFCRLLELAAKRAHWQLHAYCLLTNHVHLLIRTPEPTLPRGMQFLFSTYVEEFNARHDRRGTLVQGRYKALLVETEEHYLECLRYFADNPVGAGLCDRPEDWPWSSYAGNDSIAPHVEDLLRGELEIAFR
;
A
#
# COMPACT_ATOMS: atom_id res chain seq x y z
N MET A 1 16.73 14.00 -16.37
CA MET A 1 17.22 12.63 -16.61
C MET A 1 16.03 11.71 -16.82
N PRO A 2 16.05 10.79 -17.80
CA PRO A 2 15.04 9.75 -17.91
C PRO A 2 15.08 8.89 -16.66
N ARG A 3 13.92 8.66 -16.04
CA ARG A 3 13.81 7.88 -14.82
C ARG A 3 14.00 6.39 -15.17
N PRO A 4 14.74 5.60 -14.38
CA PRO A 4 15.06 4.21 -14.70
C PRO A 4 13.82 3.37 -15.06
N PRO A 5 13.96 2.37 -15.95
CA PRO A 5 12.89 1.42 -16.22
C PRO A 5 12.49 0.70 -14.92
N ARG A 6 11.22 0.28 -14.82
CA ARG A 6 10.75 -0.50 -13.67
C ARG A 6 11.45 -1.85 -13.70
N GLN A 7 11.87 -2.31 -12.53
CA GLN A 7 12.37 -3.65 -12.38
C GLN A 7 11.21 -4.64 -12.51
N HIS A 8 11.43 -5.72 -13.25
CA HIS A 8 10.48 -6.81 -13.42
C HIS A 8 11.11 -8.06 -12.81
N VAL A 9 10.94 -8.22 -11.50
CA VAL A 9 11.49 -9.34 -10.74
C VAL A 9 10.38 -10.34 -10.46
N LYS A 10 10.62 -11.59 -10.83
CA LYS A 10 9.75 -12.71 -10.44
C LYS A 10 9.94 -12.97 -8.96
N ASP A 11 8.84 -13.22 -8.25
CA ASP A 11 8.87 -13.52 -6.82
C ASP A 11 9.43 -12.39 -5.93
N GLY A 12 9.39 -11.15 -6.42
CA GLY A 12 9.90 -9.99 -5.69
C GLY A 12 8.96 -9.52 -4.59
N VAL A 13 9.53 -9.06 -3.47
CA VAL A 13 8.83 -8.33 -2.41
C VAL A 13 9.09 -6.84 -2.60
N TRP A 14 8.04 -6.01 -2.57
CA TRP A 14 8.13 -4.60 -2.89
C TRP A 14 7.56 -3.73 -1.78
N HIS A 15 8.34 -2.75 -1.34
CA HIS A 15 7.81 -1.57 -0.64
C HIS A 15 7.35 -0.55 -1.68
N VAL A 16 6.04 -0.38 -1.76
CA VAL A 16 5.39 0.52 -2.70
C VAL A 16 4.89 1.75 -1.95
N THR A 17 5.13 2.93 -2.53
CA THR A 17 4.58 4.19 -2.04
C THR A 17 3.93 4.95 -3.19
N GLN A 18 2.68 5.35 -3.02
CA GLN A 18 1.99 6.27 -3.93
C GLN A 18 1.46 7.45 -3.14
N ARG A 19 1.71 8.66 -3.65
CA ARG A 19 1.26 9.91 -3.04
C ARG A 19 0.15 10.55 -3.86
N ALA A 20 -0.73 11.25 -3.17
CA ALA A 20 -1.62 12.22 -3.78
C ALA A 20 -0.81 13.42 -4.29
N THR A 21 -1.36 14.20 -5.21
CA THR A 21 -0.76 15.48 -5.62
C THR A 21 -0.66 16.44 -4.44
N ASP A 22 0.23 17.42 -4.50
CA ASP A 22 0.59 18.26 -3.35
C ASP A 22 -0.59 19.06 -2.76
N THR A 23 -1.67 19.22 -3.52
CA THR A 23 -2.90 19.93 -3.11
C THR A 23 -4.06 19.00 -2.74
N GLU A 24 -3.88 17.67 -2.80
CA GLU A 24 -4.97 16.70 -2.68
C GLU A 24 -4.72 15.67 -1.59
N VAL A 25 -5.79 15.00 -1.17
CA VAL A 25 -5.75 13.83 -0.30
C VAL A 25 -6.40 12.65 -1.01
N PHE A 26 -5.99 11.43 -0.67
CA PHE A 26 -6.70 10.25 -1.10
C PHE A 26 -7.95 10.01 -0.28
N PHE A 27 -7.96 10.36 1.00
CA PHE A 27 -9.05 10.00 1.89
C PHE A 27 -9.58 11.21 2.65
N VAL A 28 -10.86 11.53 2.42
CA VAL A 28 -11.56 12.64 3.08
C VAL A 28 -12.49 12.11 4.17
N SER A 29 -12.96 10.88 4.00
CA SER A 29 -13.90 10.20 4.89
C SER A 29 -13.57 8.71 5.05
N PRO A 30 -14.05 8.05 6.12
CA PRO A 30 -13.93 6.59 6.28
C PRO A 30 -14.36 5.78 5.05
N PHE A 31 -15.36 6.25 4.30
CA PHE A 31 -15.83 5.57 3.09
C PHE A 31 -14.75 5.49 2.00
N ASP A 32 -13.89 6.50 1.91
CA ASP A 32 -12.82 6.53 0.91
C ASP A 32 -11.77 5.45 1.23
N TYR A 33 -11.45 5.27 2.51
CA TYR A 33 -10.58 4.20 2.97
C TYR A 33 -11.17 2.81 2.68
N PHE A 34 -12.44 2.59 3.03
CA PHE A 34 -13.12 1.31 2.74
C PHE A 34 -13.15 0.99 1.25
N SER A 35 -13.47 2.00 0.42
CA SER A 35 -13.46 1.85 -1.04
C SER A 35 -12.07 1.47 -1.56
N PHE A 36 -11.02 2.08 -1.02
CA PHE A 36 -9.65 1.74 -1.38
C PHE A 36 -9.25 0.33 -0.93
N CYS A 37 -9.55 -0.06 0.32
CA CYS A 37 -9.28 -1.41 0.82
C CYS A 37 -9.95 -2.48 -0.04
N ARG A 38 -11.21 -2.29 -0.43
CA ARG A 38 -11.94 -3.16 -1.36
C ARG A 38 -11.23 -3.28 -2.71
N LEU A 39 -10.81 -2.14 -3.28
CA LEU A 39 -10.10 -2.13 -4.57
C LEU A 39 -8.71 -2.75 -4.48
N LEU A 40 -8.02 -2.57 -3.36
CA LEU A 40 -6.71 -3.18 -3.09
C LEU A 40 -6.83 -4.70 -3.02
N GLU A 41 -7.85 -5.23 -2.34
CA GLU A 41 -8.13 -6.66 -2.31
C GLU A 41 -8.43 -7.21 -3.72
N LEU A 42 -9.26 -6.51 -4.50
CA LEU A 42 -9.57 -6.89 -5.87
C LEU A 42 -8.33 -6.84 -6.79
N ALA A 43 -7.50 -5.82 -6.64
CA ALA A 43 -6.25 -5.68 -7.37
C ALA A 43 -5.29 -6.82 -7.03
N ALA A 44 -5.15 -7.14 -5.74
CA ALA A 44 -4.31 -8.23 -5.27
C ALA A 44 -4.76 -9.58 -5.84
N LYS A 45 -6.07 -9.88 -5.80
CA LYS A 45 -6.63 -11.10 -6.42
C LYS A 45 -6.37 -11.16 -7.92
N ARG A 46 -6.65 -10.07 -8.65
CA ARG A 46 -6.53 -10.02 -10.12
C ARG A 46 -5.08 -10.08 -10.61
N ALA A 47 -4.15 -9.56 -9.81
CA ALA A 47 -2.73 -9.53 -10.15
C ALA A 47 -1.92 -10.65 -9.47
N HIS A 48 -2.59 -11.56 -8.74
CA HIS A 48 -1.99 -12.65 -7.97
C HIS A 48 -0.94 -12.17 -6.95
N TRP A 49 -1.21 -11.05 -6.30
CA TRP A 49 -0.34 -10.52 -5.25
C TRP A 49 -0.58 -11.20 -3.92
N GLN A 50 0.47 -11.27 -3.12
CA GLN A 50 0.40 -11.55 -1.71
C GLN A 50 0.64 -10.21 -0.98
N LEU A 51 -0.41 -9.66 -0.38
CA LEU A 51 -0.31 -8.42 0.40
C LEU A 51 0.18 -8.79 1.80
N HIS A 52 1.39 -8.37 2.14
CA HIS A 52 1.98 -8.63 3.45
C HIS A 52 1.56 -7.56 4.46
N ALA A 53 1.65 -6.28 4.10
CA ALA A 53 1.26 -5.18 4.98
C ALA A 53 0.80 -3.96 4.19
N TYR A 54 0.04 -3.09 4.84
CA TYR A 54 -0.35 -1.79 4.28
C TYR A 54 -0.52 -0.72 5.38
N CYS A 55 -0.34 0.53 5.00
CA CYS A 55 -0.71 1.69 5.80
C CYS A 55 -1.26 2.78 4.88
N LEU A 56 -2.50 3.20 5.12
CA LEU A 56 -3.18 4.25 4.38
C LEU A 56 -3.16 5.54 5.20
N LEU A 57 -2.41 6.54 4.75
CA LEU A 57 -2.43 7.89 5.30
C LEU A 57 -3.31 8.77 4.41
N THR A 58 -3.74 9.92 4.95
CA THR A 58 -4.65 10.83 4.25
C THR A 58 -4.18 11.19 2.83
N ASN A 59 -2.88 11.45 2.62
CA ASN A 59 -2.32 11.88 1.34
C ASN A 59 -1.35 10.88 0.68
N HIS A 60 -1.12 9.70 1.24
CA HIS A 60 -0.29 8.68 0.62
C HIS A 60 -0.55 7.29 1.19
N VAL A 61 -0.14 6.27 0.44
CA VAL A 61 -0.26 4.88 0.87
C VAL A 61 1.09 4.18 0.82
N HIS A 62 1.29 3.27 1.76
CA HIS A 62 2.40 2.33 1.80
C HIS A 62 1.86 0.90 1.68
N LEU A 63 2.43 0.11 0.77
CA LEU A 63 2.06 -1.29 0.55
C LEU A 63 3.32 -2.15 0.56
N LEU A 64 3.26 -3.31 1.19
CA LEU A 64 4.32 -4.31 1.19
C LEU A 64 3.76 -5.54 0.48
N ILE A 65 4.19 -5.76 -0.76
CA ILE A 65 3.55 -6.69 -1.68
C ILE A 65 4.57 -7.67 -2.22
N ARG A 66 4.30 -8.97 -2.10
CA ARG A 66 5.00 -9.99 -2.88
C ARG A 66 4.27 -10.25 -4.19
N THR A 67 5.03 -10.30 -5.27
CA THR A 67 4.54 -10.55 -6.63
C THR A 67 5.18 -11.82 -7.18
N PRO A 68 4.51 -13.00 -7.07
CA PRO A 68 4.98 -14.26 -7.64
C PRO A 68 5.32 -14.15 -9.13
N GLU A 69 4.56 -13.32 -9.86
CA GLU A 69 4.85 -12.88 -11.23
C GLU A 69 5.05 -11.36 -11.28
N PRO A 70 5.74 -10.80 -12.28
CA PRO A 70 6.04 -9.36 -12.35
C PRO A 70 4.82 -8.49 -12.75
N THR A 71 3.72 -8.62 -12.01
CA THR A 71 2.40 -8.01 -12.27
C THR A 71 2.20 -6.68 -11.55
N LEU A 72 3.16 -6.22 -10.74
CA LEU A 72 3.07 -4.98 -9.97
C LEU A 72 2.60 -3.77 -10.81
N PRO A 73 3.14 -3.51 -12.02
CA PRO A 73 2.68 -2.39 -12.85
C PRO A 73 1.20 -2.46 -13.20
N ARG A 74 0.70 -3.64 -13.59
CA ARG A 74 -0.68 -3.83 -14.04
C ARG A 74 -1.67 -3.72 -12.88
N GLY A 75 -1.37 -4.34 -11.74
CA GLY A 75 -2.26 -4.25 -10.58
C GLY A 75 -2.30 -2.84 -9.99
N MET A 76 -1.16 -2.13 -9.95
CA MET A 76 -1.12 -0.74 -9.47
C MET A 76 -1.85 0.22 -10.41
N GLN A 77 -1.78 -0.02 -11.72
CA GLN A 77 -2.55 0.75 -12.69
C GLN A 77 -4.05 0.58 -12.43
N PHE A 78 -4.52 -0.67 -12.32
CA PHE A 78 -5.92 -0.98 -12.02
C PHE A 78 -6.39 -0.32 -10.71
N LEU A 79 -5.64 -0.54 -9.62
CA LEU A 79 -5.98 -0.02 -8.30
C LEU A 79 -6.19 1.50 -8.32
N PHE A 80 -5.20 2.25 -8.81
CA PHE A 80 -5.27 3.70 -8.77
C PHE A 80 -6.18 4.30 -9.84
N SER A 81 -6.26 3.71 -11.05
CA SER A 81 -7.18 4.24 -12.06
C SER A 81 -8.64 4.14 -11.59
N THR A 82 -9.01 2.98 -11.05
CA THR A 82 -10.38 2.75 -10.57
C THR A 82 -10.67 3.57 -9.32
N TYR A 83 -9.71 3.66 -8.39
CA TYR A 83 -9.91 4.47 -7.19
C TYR A 83 -10.11 5.96 -7.49
N VAL A 84 -9.29 6.52 -8.39
CA VAL A 84 -9.40 7.94 -8.77
C VAL A 84 -10.74 8.22 -9.44
N GLU A 85 -11.23 7.30 -10.28
CA GLU A 85 -12.54 7.41 -10.91
C GLU A 85 -13.67 7.39 -9.87
N GLU A 86 -13.67 6.42 -8.95
CA GLU A 86 -14.67 6.31 -7.88
C GLU A 86 -14.65 7.52 -6.94
N PHE A 87 -13.45 7.99 -6.55
CA PHE A 87 -13.28 9.16 -5.71
C PHE A 87 -13.79 10.43 -6.40
N ASN A 88 -13.41 10.66 -7.65
CA ASN A 88 -13.84 11.84 -8.41
C ASN A 88 -15.36 11.87 -8.57
N ALA A 89 -15.99 10.73 -8.87
CA ALA A 89 -17.44 10.64 -8.97
C ALA A 89 -18.14 10.95 -7.63
N ARG A 90 -17.60 10.46 -6.51
CA ARG A 90 -18.15 10.67 -5.17
C ARG A 90 -18.05 12.12 -4.69
N HIS A 91 -16.94 12.79 -5.01
CA HIS A 91 -16.62 14.13 -4.51
C HIS A 91 -16.87 15.24 -5.55
N ASP A 92 -17.65 14.96 -6.60
CA ASP A 92 -17.91 15.85 -7.74
C ASP A 92 -16.64 16.53 -8.28
N ARG A 93 -15.57 15.74 -8.36
CA ARG A 93 -14.24 16.17 -8.76
C ARG A 93 -13.90 15.71 -10.17
N ARG A 94 -12.88 16.34 -10.75
CA ARG A 94 -12.28 15.93 -12.02
C ARG A 94 -10.76 16.06 -11.92
N GLY A 95 -10.07 15.31 -12.77
CA GLY A 95 -8.61 15.38 -12.89
C GLY A 95 -7.87 14.32 -12.07
N THR A 96 -6.57 14.53 -11.94
CA THR A 96 -5.69 13.56 -11.26
C THR A 96 -5.77 13.72 -9.74
N LEU A 97 -5.62 12.61 -9.01
CA LEU A 97 -5.28 12.62 -7.59
C LEU A 97 -3.85 12.12 -7.36
N VAL A 98 -3.27 11.34 -8.27
CA VAL A 98 -1.97 10.70 -8.06
C VAL A 98 -0.82 11.62 -8.49
N GLN A 99 0.21 11.72 -7.65
CA GLN A 99 1.45 12.42 -7.95
C GLN A 99 2.35 11.56 -8.86
N GLY A 100 1.98 11.48 -10.14
CA GLY A 100 2.73 10.71 -11.13
C GLY A 100 2.81 9.21 -10.79
N ARG A 101 3.97 8.59 -11.09
CA ARG A 101 4.19 7.15 -10.88
C ARG A 101 4.50 6.84 -9.42
N TYR A 102 3.96 5.72 -8.92
CA TYR A 102 4.36 5.14 -7.64
C TYR A 102 5.87 4.87 -7.59
N LYS A 103 6.42 4.94 -6.37
CA LYS A 103 7.75 4.41 -6.05
C LYS A 103 7.61 2.95 -5.64
N ALA A 104 8.53 2.11 -6.08
CA ALA A 104 8.64 0.72 -5.66
C ALA A 104 10.11 0.40 -5.41
N LEU A 105 10.41 -0.07 -4.21
CA LEU A 105 11.73 -0.51 -3.79
C LEU A 105 11.66 -2.03 -3.59
N LEU A 106 12.63 -2.75 -4.16
CA LEU A 106 12.75 -4.19 -3.93
C LEU A 106 13.26 -4.41 -2.51
N VAL A 107 12.61 -5.31 -1.78
CA VAL A 107 13.00 -5.73 -0.44
C VAL A 107 13.77 -7.04 -0.59
N GLU A 108 15.09 -6.95 -0.43
CA GLU A 108 16.02 -8.05 -0.71
C GLU A 108 16.46 -8.80 0.55
N THR A 109 16.25 -8.23 1.74
CA THR A 109 16.65 -8.85 3.01
C THR A 109 15.53 -8.85 4.03
N GLU A 110 15.62 -9.76 5.00
CA GLU A 110 14.70 -9.85 6.12
C GLU A 110 14.76 -8.60 7.00
N GLU A 111 15.95 -8.03 7.21
CA GLU A 111 16.10 -6.80 7.99
C GLU A 111 15.33 -5.64 7.34
N HIS A 112 15.48 -5.44 6.03
CA HIS A 112 14.74 -4.41 5.31
C HIS A 112 13.23 -4.68 5.33
N TYR A 113 12.81 -5.95 5.30
CA TYR A 113 11.41 -6.32 5.44
C TYR A 113 10.84 -5.95 6.82
N LEU A 114 11.56 -6.28 7.90
CA LEU A 114 11.17 -5.93 9.27
C LEU A 114 11.18 -4.41 9.50
N GLU A 115 12.14 -3.69 8.91
CA GLU A 115 12.14 -2.23 8.89
C GLU A 115 10.91 -1.65 8.19
N CYS A 116 10.47 -2.23 7.07
CA CYS A 116 9.22 -1.82 6.42
C CYS A 116 8.02 -2.00 7.35
N LEU A 117 7.89 -3.15 8.02
CA LEU A 117 6.78 -3.41 8.93
C LEU A 117 6.72 -2.40 10.08
N ARG A 118 7.87 -2.11 10.71
CA ARG A 118 7.97 -1.10 11.78
C ARG A 118 7.62 0.29 11.25
N TYR A 119 8.19 0.66 10.11
CA TYR A 119 7.92 1.95 9.47
C TYR A 119 6.43 2.14 9.16
N PHE A 120 5.72 1.10 8.75
CA PHE A 120 4.28 1.20 8.44
C PHE A 120 3.46 1.41 9.71
N ALA A 121 3.83 0.75 10.81
CA ALA A 121 3.18 0.90 12.11
C ALA A 121 3.41 2.32 12.69
N ASP A 122 4.63 2.84 12.60
CA ASP A 122 4.99 4.15 13.15
C ASP A 122 4.50 5.33 12.30
N ASN A 123 4.16 5.11 11.03
CA ASN A 123 3.85 6.18 10.08
C ASN A 123 2.66 7.06 10.50
N PRO A 124 1.50 6.50 10.89
CA PRO A 124 0.36 7.30 11.32
C PRO A 124 0.67 8.17 12.53
N VAL A 125 1.46 7.65 13.48
CA VAL A 125 1.91 8.39 14.67
C VAL A 125 2.83 9.54 14.25
N GLY A 126 3.84 9.25 13.42
CA GLY A 126 4.75 10.27 12.89
C GLY A 126 4.04 11.34 12.05
N ALA A 127 2.90 11.01 11.45
CA ALA A 127 2.05 11.94 10.71
C ALA A 127 1.03 12.70 11.60
N GLY A 128 0.97 12.42 12.91
CA GLY A 128 0.03 13.04 13.84
C GLY A 128 -1.43 12.62 13.63
N LEU A 129 -1.66 11.44 13.04
CA LEU A 129 -3.01 10.92 12.78
C LEU A 129 -3.59 10.14 13.97
N CYS A 130 -2.73 9.64 14.86
CA CYS A 130 -3.07 8.94 16.09
C CYS A 130 -1.92 9.02 17.12
N ASP A 131 -2.20 8.67 18.38
CA ASP A 131 -1.20 8.65 19.45
C ASP A 131 -0.41 7.33 19.49
N ARG A 132 -1.04 6.21 19.09
CA ARG A 132 -0.43 4.88 19.07
C ARG A 132 -0.72 4.16 17.74
N PRO A 133 0.19 3.31 17.24
CA PRO A 133 0.00 2.58 15.97
C PRO A 133 -1.34 1.81 15.85
N GLU A 134 -1.77 1.16 16.92
CA GLU A 134 -3.01 0.38 17.02
C GLU A 134 -4.28 1.24 16.94
N ASP A 135 -4.18 2.55 17.20
CA ASP A 135 -5.31 3.47 17.12
C ASP A 135 -5.63 3.89 15.68
N TRP A 136 -4.78 3.52 14.70
CA TRP A 136 -5.00 3.83 13.29
C TRP A 136 -5.61 2.65 12.52
N PRO A 137 -6.94 2.64 12.29
CA PRO A 137 -7.65 1.48 11.74
C PRO A 137 -7.29 1.18 10.27
N TRP A 138 -6.73 2.16 9.56
CA TRP A 138 -6.41 2.06 8.14
C TRP A 138 -4.99 1.54 7.89
N SER A 139 -4.52 0.65 8.75
CA SER A 139 -3.26 -0.07 8.61
C SER A 139 -3.45 -1.55 8.94
N SER A 140 -2.61 -2.41 8.36
CA SER A 140 -2.56 -3.83 8.74
C SER A 140 -2.01 -4.06 10.14
N TYR A 141 -1.41 -3.04 10.77
CA TYR A 141 -0.93 -3.14 12.16
C TYR A 141 -2.09 -3.17 13.16
N ALA A 142 -3.12 -2.34 12.96
CA ALA A 142 -4.29 -2.31 13.83
C ALA A 142 -5.23 -3.52 13.63
N GLY A 143 -5.10 -4.25 12.51
CA GLY A 143 -5.84 -5.50 12.28
C GLY A 143 -7.34 -5.37 12.00
N ASN A 144 -7.88 -4.15 11.90
CA ASN A 144 -9.33 -3.90 11.89
C ASN A 144 -10.04 -4.22 10.56
N ASP A 145 -9.33 -4.11 9.43
CA ASP A 145 -9.84 -4.43 8.09
C ASP A 145 -8.96 -5.51 7.47
N SER A 146 -9.21 -6.77 7.82
CA SER A 146 -8.39 -7.96 7.54
C SER A 146 -8.26 -8.33 6.04
N ILE A 147 -7.63 -7.46 5.24
CA ILE A 147 -7.23 -7.72 3.84
C ILE A 147 -5.77 -8.20 3.71
N ALA A 148 -4.99 -8.07 4.77
CA ALA A 148 -3.63 -8.58 4.92
C ALA A 148 -3.53 -9.35 6.24
N PRO A 149 -2.52 -10.24 6.42
CA PRO A 149 -2.22 -10.83 7.72
C PRO A 149 -2.01 -9.74 8.79
N HIS A 150 -2.28 -10.06 10.05
CA HIS A 150 -1.93 -9.16 11.13
C HIS A 150 -0.41 -8.99 11.16
N VAL A 151 0.09 -7.75 11.30
CA VAL A 151 1.55 -7.51 11.28
C VAL A 151 2.26 -8.28 12.40
N GLU A 152 1.62 -8.46 13.55
CA GLU A 152 2.17 -9.29 14.62
C GLU A 152 2.41 -10.75 14.21
N ASP A 153 1.54 -11.33 13.37
CA ASP A 153 1.69 -12.71 12.91
C ASP A 153 2.92 -12.84 11.99
N LEU A 154 3.18 -11.79 11.20
CA LEU A 154 4.40 -11.68 10.40
C LEU A 154 5.65 -11.53 11.27
N LEU A 155 5.58 -10.71 12.32
CA LEU A 155 6.69 -10.49 13.26
C LEU A 155 7.00 -11.74 14.10
N ARG A 156 6.02 -12.62 14.32
CA ARG A 156 6.20 -13.92 15.01
C ARG A 156 6.83 -14.99 14.11
N GLY A 157 7.09 -14.69 12.84
CA GLY A 157 7.73 -15.61 11.90
C GLY A 157 6.82 -16.74 11.42
N GLU A 158 5.49 -16.58 11.52
CA GLU A 158 4.52 -17.61 11.13
C GLU A 158 4.37 -17.74 9.60
N LEU A 159 4.96 -16.82 8.84
CA LEU A 159 5.06 -16.88 7.38
C LEU A 159 6.53 -16.98 6.97
N GLU A 160 6.93 -18.13 6.41
CA GLU A 160 8.25 -18.30 5.77
C GLU A 160 8.33 -17.38 4.53
N ILE A 161 8.87 -16.18 4.72
CA ILE A 161 9.23 -15.30 3.60
C ILE A 161 10.66 -15.65 3.22
N ALA A 162 10.81 -16.49 2.18
CA ALA A 162 12.12 -16.79 1.62
C ALA A 162 12.66 -15.57 0.87
N PHE A 163 13.53 -14.79 1.52
CA PHE A 163 14.40 -13.84 0.84
C PHE A 163 15.51 -14.64 0.13
N ARG A 164 15.80 -14.29 -1.12
CA ARG A 164 16.81 -14.98 -1.96
C ARG A 164 18.18 -14.39 -1.80
#